data_AF-A0A8T4J6B9-F1
#
_entry.id   AF-A0A8T4J6B9-F1
#
_cell.length_a   1.000
_cell.length_b   1.000
_cell.length_c   1.000
_cell.angle_alpha   90.00
_cell.angle_beta   90.00
_cell.angle_gamma   90.00
#
_symmetry.space_group_name_H-M   'P 1'
#
loop_
_entity.id
_entity.type
_entity.pdbx_description
1 polymer ?
#
loop_
_entity_poly.entity_id
_entity_poly.type
_entity_poly.pdbx_seq_one_letter_code
_entity_poly.pdbx_strand_id
1 'polypeptide(L)'
;QIDLRVKENPAYLSVVLLSQVITQLGSITDVHAGVVERMYATDVAFLQDFYQRINSEGHTHASVTCPMCNGSFEVDLSGGRLGES
;
A
#
# COMPACT_ATOMS: atom_id res chain seq x y z
N GLN A 1 16.59 1.65 15.39
CA GLN A 1 16.72 3.03 15.92
C GLN A 1 15.62 3.86 15.26
N ILE A 2 14.81 4.60 16.02
CA ILE A 2 13.79 5.49 15.45
C ILE A 2 14.52 6.62 14.72
N ASP A 3 14.20 6.83 13.44
CA ASP A 3 14.75 7.92 12.63
C ASP A 3 14.57 9.26 13.35
N LEU A 4 15.65 10.04 13.49
CA LEU A 4 15.65 11.34 14.17
C LEU A 4 14.61 12.29 13.56
N ARG A 5 14.41 12.23 12.25
CA ARG A 5 13.46 13.05 11.51
C ARG A 5 12.02 12.75 11.90
N VAL A 6 11.73 11.48 12.25
CA VAL A 6 10.39 11.06 12.74
C VAL A 6 10.15 11.57 14.16
N LYS A 7 11.19 11.64 15.00
CA LYS A 7 11.07 12.23 16.34
C LYS A 7 10.78 13.72 16.28
N GLU A 8 11.41 14.43 15.35
CA GLU A 8 11.23 15.87 15.15
C GLU A 8 9.91 16.19 14.43
N ASN A 9 9.47 15.32 13.52
CA ASN A 9 8.22 15.46 12.80
C ASN A 9 7.51 14.09 12.66
N PRO A 10 6.48 13.82 13.48
CA PRO A 10 5.72 12.57 13.41
C PRO A 10 5.11 12.28 12.04
N ALA A 11 4.77 13.30 11.25
CA ALA A 11 4.25 13.12 9.89
C ALA A 11 5.29 12.52 8.92
N TYR A 12 6.58 12.58 9.26
CA TYR A 12 7.65 11.96 8.48
C TYR A 12 7.65 10.43 8.55
N LEU A 13 6.89 9.84 9.50
CA LEU A 13 6.75 8.39 9.61
C LEU A 13 6.23 7.76 8.32
N SER A 14 5.24 8.38 7.66
CA SER A 14 4.68 7.88 6.41
C SER A 14 5.73 7.81 5.30
N VAL A 15 6.63 8.79 5.22
CA VAL A 15 7.72 8.82 4.24
C VAL A 15 8.67 7.65 4.44
N VAL A 16 9.11 7.44 5.69
CA VAL A 16 10.02 6.34 6.04
C VAL A 16 9.37 5.00 5.76
N LEU A 17 8.13 4.81 6.20
CA LEU A 17 7.40 3.57 6.01
C LEU A 17 7.20 3.25 4.52
N LEU A 18 6.70 4.22 3.74
CA LEU A 18 6.45 4.03 2.31
C LEU A 18 7.76 3.72 1.57
N SER A 19 8.88 4.35 1.94
CA SER A 19 10.18 4.07 1.34
C SER A 19 10.73 2.66 1.59
N GLN A 20 10.24 1.96 2.62
CA GLN A 20 10.67 0.60 2.94
C GLN A 20 9.82 -0.46 2.26
N VAL A 21 8.55 -0.16 1.98
CA VAL A 21 7.58 -1.14 1.49
C VAL A 21 7.33 -1.04 -0.02
N ILE A 22 7.53 0.14 -0.61
CA ILE A 22 7.38 0.33 -2.05
C ILE A 22 8.63 -0.20 -2.75
N THR A 23 8.45 -1.24 -3.57
CA THR A 23 9.54 -1.86 -4.32
C THR A 23 9.77 -1.24 -5.70
N GLN A 24 8.74 -0.60 -6.27
CA GLN A 24 8.80 0.04 -7.58
C GLN A 24 7.73 1.12 -7.74
N LEU A 25 8.08 2.21 -8.42
CA LEU A 25 7.15 3.27 -8.86
C LEU A 25 7.35 3.53 -10.36
N GLY A 26 6.50 2.90 -11.19
CA GLY A 26 6.67 2.96 -12.65
C GLY A 26 8.04 2.43 -13.07
N SER A 27 8.87 3.29 -13.68
CA SER A 27 10.24 2.94 -14.08
C SER A 27 11.29 3.09 -12.96
N ILE A 28 10.91 3.57 -11.77
CA ILE A 28 11.82 3.77 -10.64
C ILE A 28 11.87 2.49 -9.81
N THR A 29 13.02 1.82 -9.78
CA THR A 29 13.25 0.59 -9.02
C THR A 29 14.01 0.80 -7.72
N ASP A 30 14.74 1.91 -7.58
CA ASP A 30 15.45 2.28 -6.37
C ASP A 30 14.63 3.30 -5.58
N VAL A 31 13.61 2.82 -4.87
CA VAL A 31 12.73 3.66 -4.06
C VAL A 31 13.33 3.82 -2.67
N HIS A 32 13.57 5.06 -2.27
CA HIS A 32 14.12 5.41 -0.95
C HIS A 32 13.44 6.69 -0.41
N ALA A 33 13.67 7.05 0.85
CA ALA A 33 12.98 8.16 1.52
C ALA A 33 13.04 9.49 0.76
N GLY A 34 14.17 9.77 0.08
CA GLY A 34 14.32 10.97 -0.74
C GLY A 34 13.47 11.00 -2.01
N VAL A 35 13.03 9.85 -2.52
CA VAL A 35 12.03 9.81 -3.63
C VAL A 35 10.67 10.20 -3.08
N VAL A 36 10.24 9.55 -2.00
CA VAL A 36 8.92 9.74 -1.38
C VAL A 36 8.76 11.16 -0.81
N GLU A 37 9.80 11.70 -0.19
CA GLU A 37 9.79 13.06 0.39
C GLU A 37 9.58 14.17 -0.66
N ARG A 38 9.96 13.93 -1.92
CA ARG A 38 9.84 14.91 -3.01
C ARG A 38 8.53 14.79 -3.78
N MET A 39 7.66 13.85 -3.42
CA MET A 39 6.33 13.72 -4.01
C MET A 39 5.41 14.85 -3.56
N TYR A 40 4.35 15.10 -4.33
CA TYR A 40 3.31 16.02 -3.88
C TYR A 40 2.59 15.43 -2.66
N ALA A 41 2.09 16.31 -1.78
CA ALA A 41 1.37 15.88 -0.57
C ALA A 41 0.19 14.94 -0.89
N THR A 42 -0.53 15.20 -1.99
CA THR A 42 -1.64 14.36 -2.45
C THR A 42 -1.19 12.95 -2.85
N ASP A 43 -0.01 12.82 -3.47
CA ASP A 43 0.53 11.51 -3.88
C ASP A 43 0.95 10.70 -2.65
N VAL A 44 1.60 11.35 -1.68
CA VAL A 44 1.98 10.71 -0.41
C VAL A 44 0.73 10.27 0.35
N ALA A 45 -0.30 11.11 0.41
CA ALA A 45 -1.58 10.76 1.04
C ALA A 45 -2.24 9.55 0.36
N PHE A 46 -2.28 9.53 -0.97
CA PHE A 46 -2.81 8.41 -1.74
C PHE A 46 -2.05 7.10 -1.43
N LEU A 47 -0.71 7.12 -1.44
CA LEU A 47 0.10 5.94 -1.14
C LEU A 47 -0.04 5.48 0.31
N GLN A 48 -0.17 6.43 1.24
CA GLN A 48 -0.42 6.13 2.64
C GLN A 48 -1.79 5.47 2.86
N ASP A 49 -2.84 5.94 2.18
CA ASP A 49 -4.16 5.34 2.22
C ASP A 49 -4.16 3.95 1.56
N PHE A 50 -3.44 3.80 0.44
CA PHE A 50 -3.29 2.51 -0.24
C PHE A 50 -2.56 1.48 0.63
N TYR A 51 -1.45 1.88 1.25
CA TYR A 51 -0.73 1.04 2.21
C TYR A 51 -1.64 0.61 3.36
N GLN A 52 -2.39 1.55 3.95
CA GLN A 52 -3.33 1.23 5.01
C GLN A 52 -4.39 0.27 4.52
N ARG A 53 -4.99 0.47 3.35
CA ARG A 53 -6.03 -0.41 2.83
C ARG A 53 -5.56 -1.85 2.68
N ILE A 54 -4.35 -2.06 2.16
CA ILE A 54 -3.75 -3.39 2.05
C ILE A 54 -3.48 -4.01 3.43
N ASN A 55 -2.97 -3.23 4.39
CA ASN A 55 -2.43 -3.75 5.64
C ASN A 55 -3.38 -3.68 6.86
N SER A 56 -4.48 -2.93 6.77
CA SER A 56 -5.44 -2.70 7.87
C SER A 56 -6.65 -3.62 7.80
N GLU A 57 -7.00 -4.11 6.60
CA GLU A 57 -8.15 -5.01 6.41
C GLU A 57 -7.82 -6.47 6.77
N GLY A 58 -6.54 -6.82 6.97
CA GLY A 58 -6.09 -8.18 7.30
C GLY A 58 -6.28 -9.20 6.18
N HIS A 59 -7.13 -8.90 5.20
CA HIS A 59 -7.35 -9.63 3.96
C HIS A 59 -7.72 -8.61 2.85
N THR A 60 -7.13 -8.73 1.66
CA THR A 60 -7.42 -7.81 0.53
C THR A 60 -8.68 -8.27 -0.19
N HIS A 61 -9.83 -8.23 0.48
CA HIS A 61 -11.09 -8.71 -0.08
C HIS A 61 -11.73 -7.63 -0.96
N ALA A 62 -11.94 -7.94 -2.24
CA ALA A 62 -12.78 -7.13 -3.13
C ALA A 62 -14.14 -7.80 -3.31
N SER A 63 -15.21 -7.04 -3.10
CA SER A 63 -16.54 -7.48 -3.50
C SER A 63 -16.66 -7.40 -5.03
N VAL A 64 -16.93 -8.53 -5.67
CA VAL A 64 -17.08 -8.63 -7.12
C VAL A 64 -18.46 -9.19 -7.45
N THR A 65 -19.11 -8.57 -8.43
CA THR A 65 -20.37 -9.07 -9.00
C THR A 65 -20.08 -9.80 -10.30
N CYS A 66 -20.47 -11.07 -10.37
CA CYS A 66 -20.33 -11.88 -11.58
C CYS A 66 -21.25 -11.34 -12.69
N PRO A 67 -20.73 -10.98 -13.88
CA PRO A 67 -21.56 -10.47 -14.98
C PRO A 67 -22.43 -11.56 -15.64
N MET A 68 -22.16 -12.84 -15.36
CA MET A 68 -22.87 -13.96 -15.99
C MET A 68 -24.12 -14.41 -15.22
N CYS A 69 -24.08 -14.36 -13.90
CA CYS A 69 -25.17 -14.83 -13.04
C CYS A 69 -25.64 -13.80 -12.00
N ASN A 70 -25.02 -12.61 -11.99
CA ASN A 70 -25.34 -11.51 -11.09
C ASN A 70 -25.17 -11.81 -9.58
N GLY A 71 -24.48 -12.89 -9.25
CA GLY A 71 -24.10 -13.23 -7.87
C GLY A 71 -22.91 -12.40 -7.40
N SER A 72 -22.94 -11.97 -6.14
CA SER A 72 -21.85 -11.23 -5.49
C SER A 72 -21.02 -12.16 -4.61
N PHE A 73 -19.70 -12.05 -4.70
CA PHE A 73 -18.76 -12.81 -3.87
C PHE A 73 -17.55 -11.94 -3.52
N GLU A 74 -16.86 -12.30 -2.45
CA GLU A 74 -15.58 -11.68 -2.10
C GLU A 74 -14.43 -12.46 -2.71
N VAL A 75 -13.49 -11.75 -3.33
CA VAL A 75 -12.23 -12.29 -3.82
C VAL A 75 -11.10 -11.73 -3.01
N ASP A 76 -10.27 -12.62 -2.48
CA ASP A 76 -8.99 -12.25 -1.90
C ASP A 76 -8.00 -11.93 -3.02
N LEU A 77 -7.63 -10.65 -3.11
CA LEU A 77 -6.68 -10.14 -4.09
C LEU A 77 -5.23 -10.29 -3.61
N SER A 78 -4.98 -10.87 -2.42
CA SER A 78 -3.64 -11.02 -1.84
C SER A 78 -2.75 -12.06 -2.57
N GLY A 79 -3.25 -12.69 -3.64
CA GLY A 79 -2.41 -13.48 -4.55
C GLY A 79 -2.07 -14.89 -4.08
N GLY A 80 -2.85 -15.46 -3.15
CA GLY A 80 -2.77 -16.88 -2.82
C GLY A 80 -3.38 -17.75 -3.94
N ARG A 81 -2.64 -18.74 -4.43
CA ARG A 81 -3.18 -19.77 -5.34
C ARG A 81 -4.45 -20.36 -4.71
N LEU A 82 -5.57 -20.22 -5.41
CA LEU A 82 -6.81 -20.92 -5.08
C LEU A 82 -6.56 -22.43 -5.19
N GLY A 83 -6.52 -23.11 -4.06
CA GLY A 83 -6.55 -24.57 -3.99
C GLY A 83 -5.31 -25.22 -3.38
N GLU A 84 -5.17 -25.11 -2.06
CA GLU A 84 -4.60 -26.18 -1.25
C GLU A 84 -5.57 -26.44 -0.09
N SER A 85 -5.87 -27.73 0.10
CA SER A 85 -7.11 -28.28 0.67
C SER A 85 -7.31 -28.14 2.17
#